data_AF-A0A3D6DX86-F1
#
_entry.id   AF-A0A3D6DX86-F1
#
_cell.length_a   1.000
_cell.length_b   1.000
_cell.length_c   1.000
_cell.angle_alpha   90.00
_cell.angle_beta   90.00
_cell.angle_gamma   90.00
#
_symmetry.space_group_name_H-M   'P 1'
#
loop_
_entity.id
_entity.type
_entity.pdbx_description
1 polymer ?
#
loop_
_entity_poly.entity_id
_entity_poly.type
_entity_poly.pdbx_seq_one_letter_code
_entity_poly.pdbx_strand_id
1 'polypeptide(L)'
;MAQLSGADLSGKVAAIYGVGDQKHYPGAFVNAIAVIQGALLAGGARVVGRWPTAGYDFTASKAVDRGQFVGLALDQVNQPGLTGQRVESWLAQIRGELLR
;
A
#
# COMPACT_ATOMS: atom_id res chain seq x y z
N MET A 1 -13.85 3.73 10.74
CA MET A 1 -12.81 2.69 10.58
C MET A 1 -13.20 1.43 11.36
N ALA A 2 -14.34 0.82 11.01
CA ALA A 2 -15.05 -0.12 11.89
C ALA A 2 -15.27 -1.53 11.31
N GLN A 3 -14.86 -1.83 10.07
CA GLN A 3 -15.18 -3.13 9.45
C GLN A 3 -14.13 -4.23 9.68
N LEU A 4 -12.87 -3.87 9.96
CA LEU A 4 -11.79 -4.85 10.21
C LEU A 4 -11.46 -5.01 11.70
N SER A 5 -11.96 -4.11 12.56
CA SER A 5 -11.66 -4.15 14.00
C SER A 5 -12.29 -5.39 14.64
N GLY A 6 -11.45 -6.23 15.27
CA GLY A 6 -11.88 -7.47 15.89
C GLY A 6 -12.12 -8.64 14.93
N ALA A 7 -11.81 -8.49 13.64
CA ALA A 7 -11.84 -9.60 12.70
C ALA A 7 -10.63 -10.52 12.92
N ASP A 8 -10.87 -11.84 12.97
CA ASP A 8 -9.80 -12.84 12.91
C ASP A 8 -9.39 -13.07 11.45
N LEU A 9 -8.18 -12.64 11.14
CA LEU A 9 -7.52 -12.76 9.84
C LEU A 9 -6.31 -13.68 9.93
N SER A 10 -6.20 -14.47 11.00
CA SER A 10 -5.15 -15.47 11.18
C SER A 10 -5.11 -16.43 9.98
N GLY A 11 -3.91 -16.70 9.48
CA GLY A 11 -3.70 -17.54 8.30
C GLY A 11 -4.07 -16.88 6.96
N LYS A 12 -4.61 -15.65 6.95
CA LYS A 12 -4.85 -14.91 5.71
C LYS A 12 -3.60 -14.15 5.27
N VAL A 13 -3.44 -14.07 3.95
CA VAL A 13 -2.43 -13.25 3.30
C VAL A 13 -3.14 -12.08 2.62
N ALA A 14 -2.65 -10.87 2.84
CA ALA A 14 -3.24 -9.67 2.26
C ALA A 14 -2.18 -8.80 1.58
N ALA A 15 -2.58 -8.14 0.50
CA ALA A 15 -1.81 -7.11 -0.17
C ALA A 15 -2.73 -5.90 -0.37
N ILE A 16 -2.18 -4.70 -0.26
CA ILE A 16 -2.97 -3.45 -0.26
C ILE A 16 -2.40 -2.52 -1.32
N TYR A 17 -3.28 -1.84 -2.05
CA TYR A 17 -2.93 -0.68 -2.86
C TYR A 17 -3.79 0.52 -2.44
N GLY A 18 -3.29 1.73 -2.70
CA GLY A 18 -4.00 2.96 -2.44
C GLY A 18 -3.72 4.01 -3.51
N VAL A 19 -4.69 4.87 -3.75
CA VAL A 19 -4.58 6.01 -4.66
C VAL A 19 -4.46 7.29 -3.82
N GLY A 20 -3.58 8.20 -4.22
CA GLY A 20 -3.42 9.50 -3.59
C GLY A 20 -3.02 10.58 -4.59
N ASP A 21 -2.83 11.79 -4.08
CA ASP A 21 -2.34 12.95 -4.84
C ASP A 21 -1.10 13.49 -4.13
N GLN A 22 0.08 13.21 -4.68
CA GLN A 22 1.35 13.57 -4.05
C GLN A 22 1.62 15.08 -4.07
N LYS A 23 1.04 15.81 -5.02
CA LYS A 23 1.24 17.26 -5.15
C LYS A 23 0.27 18.06 -4.28
N HIS A 24 -0.98 17.62 -4.19
CA HIS A 24 -1.99 18.31 -3.39
C HIS A 24 -1.91 17.96 -1.90
N TYR A 25 -1.47 16.74 -1.57
CA TYR A 25 -1.31 16.27 -0.18
C TYR A 25 0.10 15.70 0.09
N PRO A 26 1.18 16.46 -0.12
CA PRO A 26 2.55 15.94 -0.03
C PRO A 26 2.93 15.44 1.37
N GLY A 27 2.34 16.00 2.44
CA GLY A 27 2.58 15.58 3.82
C GLY A 27 1.71 14.41 4.30
N ALA A 28 0.81 13.92 3.45
CA ALA A 28 -0.13 12.86 3.78
C ALA A 28 -0.33 11.85 2.65
N PHE A 29 0.60 11.81 1.68
CA PHE A 29 0.46 11.02 0.47
C PHE A 29 0.20 9.55 0.81
N VAL A 30 -0.91 9.00 0.32
CA VAL A 30 -1.36 7.61 0.54
C VAL A 30 -1.37 7.12 2.00
N ASN A 31 -1.53 8.00 2.99
CA ASN A 31 -1.55 7.64 4.42
C ASN A 31 -2.53 6.51 4.77
N ALA A 32 -3.65 6.42 4.06
CA ALA A 32 -4.69 5.42 4.31
C ALA A 32 -4.18 3.97 4.18
N ILE A 33 -3.14 3.72 3.35
CA ILE A 33 -2.54 2.39 3.21
C ILE A 33 -2.03 1.89 4.57
N ALA A 34 -1.34 2.75 5.33
CA ALA A 34 -0.81 2.40 6.66
C ALA A 34 -1.92 2.03 7.65
N VAL A 35 -3.04 2.75 7.58
CA VAL A 35 -4.15 2.54 8.50
C VAL A 35 -4.84 1.20 8.24
N ILE A 36 -5.03 0.85 6.95
CA ILE A 36 -5.59 -0.45 6.57
C ILE A 36 -4.61 -1.57 6.90
N GLN A 37 -3.31 -1.38 6.62
CA GLN A 37 -2.27 -2.34 6.96
C GLN A 37 -2.24 -2.64 8.47
N GLY A 38 -2.30 -1.61 9.31
CA GLY A 38 -2.37 -1.76 10.76
C GLY A 38 -3.57 -2.59 11.22
N ALA A 39 -4.75 -2.37 10.63
CA ALA A 39 -5.93 -3.17 10.93
C ALA A 39 -5.79 -4.64 10.51
N LEU A 40 -5.18 -4.91 9.34
CA LEU A 40 -4.92 -6.27 8.88
C LEU A 40 -3.93 -7.01 9.80
N LEU A 41 -2.85 -6.34 10.17
CA LEU A 41 -1.85 -6.89 11.10
C LEU A 41 -2.45 -7.15 12.48
N ALA A 42 -3.28 -6.24 12.99
CA ALA A 42 -3.97 -6.41 14.27
C ALA A 42 -4.94 -7.62 14.26
N GLY A 43 -5.52 -7.93 13.10
CA GLY A 43 -6.33 -9.14 12.92
C GLY A 43 -5.53 -10.43 12.71
N GLY A 44 -4.18 -10.38 12.68
CA GLY A 44 -3.34 -11.57 12.49
C GLY A 44 -3.03 -11.93 11.03
N ALA A 45 -3.36 -11.07 10.07
CA ALA A 45 -3.02 -11.30 8.67
C ALA A 45 -1.50 -11.14 8.41
N ARG A 46 -0.97 -11.94 7.49
CA ARG A 46 0.34 -11.70 6.87
C ARG A 46 0.18 -10.68 5.75
N VAL A 47 0.75 -9.48 5.91
CA VAL A 47 0.68 -8.45 4.87
C VAL A 47 1.93 -8.48 3.98
N VAL A 48 1.73 -8.42 2.67
CA VAL A 48 2.76 -8.50 1.63
C VAL A 48 2.64 -7.39 0.59
N GLY A 49 3.57 -7.32 -0.37
CA GLY A 49 3.50 -6.33 -1.45
C GLY A 49 3.97 -4.93 -1.08
N ARG A 50 5.08 -4.83 -0.34
CA ARG A 50 5.80 -3.55 -0.19
C ARG A 50 6.22 -2.99 -1.54
N TRP A 51 6.27 -1.66 -1.64
CA TRP A 51 6.56 -0.96 -2.90
C TRP A 51 7.59 0.16 -2.70
N PRO A 52 8.58 0.36 -3.60
CA PRO A 52 9.57 1.41 -3.46
C PRO A 52 8.96 2.83 -3.47
N THR A 53 9.56 3.75 -2.73
CA THR A 53 9.21 5.20 -2.79
C THR A 53 9.89 5.93 -3.94
N ALA A 54 10.82 5.28 -4.64
CA ALA A 54 11.49 5.84 -5.81
C ALA A 54 10.48 6.17 -6.93
N GLY A 55 10.64 7.33 -7.55
CA GLY A 55 9.74 7.80 -8.61
C GLY A 55 8.46 8.48 -8.09
N TYR A 56 8.42 8.88 -6.82
CA TYR A 56 7.39 9.74 -6.23
C TYR A 56 8.04 10.99 -5.62
N ASP A 57 7.30 12.09 -5.57
CA ASP A 57 7.71 13.37 -4.99
C ASP A 57 6.67 13.81 -3.95
N PHE A 58 7.00 13.63 -2.67
CA PHE A 58 6.16 13.92 -1.52
C PHE A 58 7.05 14.25 -0.30
N THR A 59 6.50 14.93 0.70
CA THR A 59 7.25 15.34 1.90
C THR A 59 7.12 14.35 3.05
N ALA A 60 5.94 13.74 3.23
CA ALA A 60 5.73 12.72 4.25
C ALA A 60 4.59 11.75 3.90
N SER A 61 4.70 10.54 4.40
CA SER A 61 3.65 9.53 4.32
C SER A 61 3.77 8.54 5.48
N LYS A 62 2.66 8.31 6.18
CA LYS A 62 2.54 7.25 7.19
C LYS A 62 2.64 5.85 6.57
N ALA A 63 2.46 5.74 5.27
CA ALA A 63 2.58 4.47 4.56
C ALA A 63 4.04 4.08 4.27
N VAL A 64 5.03 4.90 4.62
CA VAL A 64 6.45 4.59 4.41
C VAL A 64 7.05 3.97 5.67
N ASP A 65 7.67 2.80 5.51
CA ASP A 65 8.53 2.16 6.50
C ASP A 65 9.83 1.68 5.85
N ARG A 66 10.97 2.13 6.39
CA ARG A 66 12.32 1.84 5.88
C ARG A 66 12.50 2.14 4.37
N GLY A 67 11.97 3.27 3.92
CA GLY A 67 12.12 3.73 2.53
C GLY A 67 11.23 3.00 1.52
N GLN A 68 10.25 2.23 1.98
CA GLN A 68 9.26 1.55 1.12
C GLN A 68 7.86 1.87 1.60
N PHE A 69 6.93 2.04 0.67
CA PHE A 69 5.52 1.97 0.99
C PHE A 69 5.14 0.56 1.47
N VAL A 70 4.27 0.48 2.47
CA VAL A 70 3.75 -0.78 3.02
C VAL A 70 2.66 -1.44 2.15
N GLY A 71 2.41 -0.88 0.97
CA GLY A 71 1.52 -1.36 -0.08
C GLY A 71 1.76 -0.57 -1.37
N LEU A 72 1.10 -0.93 -2.47
CA LEU A 72 1.25 -0.22 -3.75
C LEU A 72 0.65 1.19 -3.67
N ALA A 73 1.47 2.20 -3.98
CA ALA A 73 1.02 3.58 -4.09
C ALA A 73 0.74 3.95 -5.55
N LEU A 74 -0.44 4.50 -5.84
CA LEU A 74 -0.83 5.00 -7.16
C LEU A 74 -1.21 6.47 -7.08
N ASP A 75 -0.98 7.19 -8.18
CA ASP A 75 -1.36 8.60 -8.29
C ASP A 75 -1.92 8.84 -9.70
N GLN A 76 -3.26 8.89 -9.79
CA GLN A 76 -3.98 9.10 -11.05
C GLN A 76 -3.99 10.57 -11.49
N VAL A 77 -3.63 11.50 -10.60
CA VAL A 77 -3.66 12.94 -10.88
C VAL A 77 -2.33 13.37 -11.50
N ASN A 78 -1.22 12.94 -10.91
CA ASN A 78 0.12 13.41 -11.25
C ASN A 78 0.91 12.40 -12.07
N GLN A 79 0.60 11.11 -11.97
CA GLN A 79 1.35 10.02 -12.61
C GLN A 79 0.44 8.97 -13.28
N PRO A 80 -0.64 9.34 -14.01
CA PRO A 80 -1.61 8.39 -14.55
C PRO A 80 -0.98 7.36 -15.48
N GLY A 81 -0.01 7.77 -16.31
CA GLY A 81 0.70 6.90 -17.25
C GLY A 81 1.56 5.81 -16.61
N LEU A 82 1.89 5.92 -15.31
CA LEU A 82 2.65 4.90 -14.60
C LEU A 82 1.77 3.81 -13.98
N THR A 83 0.45 3.99 -13.94
CA THR A 83 -0.47 3.08 -13.24
C THR A 83 -0.38 1.66 -13.77
N GLY A 84 -0.53 1.46 -15.08
CA GLY A 84 -0.54 0.12 -15.66
C GLY A 84 0.76 -0.63 -15.37
N GLN A 85 1.91 0.02 -15.62
CA GLN A 85 3.22 -0.57 -15.35
C GLN A 85 3.41 -0.92 -13.87
N ARG A 86 3.03 -0.03 -12.96
CA ARG A 86 3.16 -0.25 -11.51
C ARG A 86 2.29 -1.41 -11.03
N VAL A 87 1.05 -1.49 -11.50
CA VAL A 87 0.13 -2.58 -11.17
C VAL A 87 0.67 -3.92 -11.66
N GLU A 88 1.09 -4.02 -12.92
CA GLU A 88 1.66 -5.26 -13.48
C GLU A 88 2.91 -5.72 -12.72
N SER A 89 3.82 -4.78 -12.43
CA SER A 89 5.06 -5.08 -11.70
C SER A 89 4.77 -5.55 -10.28
N TRP A 90 3.83 -4.88 -9.60
CA TRP A 90 3.42 -5.25 -8.25
C TRP A 90 2.69 -6.59 -8.20
N LEU A 91 1.80 -6.87 -9.16
CA LEU A 91 1.12 -8.16 -9.28
C LEU A 91 2.12 -9.31 -9.52
N ALA A 92 3.13 -9.09 -10.37
CA ALA A 92 4.20 -10.06 -10.61
C ALA A 92 5.00 -10.35 -9.33
N GLN A 93 5.29 -9.31 -8.53
CA GLN A 93 5.96 -9.44 -7.23
C GLN A 93 5.12 -10.26 -6.23
N ILE A 94 3.84 -9.91 -6.04
CA ILE A 94 3.03 -10.51 -4.96
C ILE A 94 2.42 -11.86 -5.31
N ARG A 95 2.37 -12.25 -6.59
CA ARG A 95 1.77 -13.53 -7.03
C ARG A 95 2.35 -14.71 -6.25
N GLY A 96 3.67 -14.78 -6.10
CA GLY A 96 4.34 -15.85 -5.34
C GLY A 96 4.13 -15.74 -3.83
N GLU A 97 3.84 -14.55 -3.32
CA GLU A 97 3.66 -14.29 -1.89
C GLU A 97 2.22 -14.57 -1.43
N LEU A 98 1.24 -14.39 -2.32
CA LEU A 98 -0.19 -14.63 -2.10
C LEU A 98 -0.59 -16.10 -2.21
N LEU A 99 0.10 -16.87 -3.07
CA LEU A 99 -0.22 -18.29 -3.33
C LEU A 99 0.49 -19.26 -2.38
N ARG A 100 1.09 -18.74 -1.29
CA ARG A 100 1.78 -19.51 -0.25
C ARG A 100 1.00 -19.56 1.04
#